data_AF-A0AB34GE71-F1
#
_entry.id   AF-A0AB34GE71-F1
#
_cell.length_a   1.000
_cell.length_b   1.000
_cell.length_c   1.000
_cell.angle_alpha   90.00
_cell.angle_beta   90.00
_cell.angle_gamma   90.00
#
_symmetry.space_group_name_H-M   'P 1'
#
loop_
_entity.id
_entity.type
_entity.pdbx_description
1 polymer ?
#
loop_
_entity_poly.entity_id
_entity_poly.type
_entity_poly.pdbx_seq_one_letter_code
_entity_poly.pdbx_strand_id
1 'polypeptide(L)'
;MWAAGAVKVRRCLAATSVPLRRCLKLGAAMAKSKFEYVRDFEADDTCLAHCWVVVRLDGRNFHRFAEKHNFTKPNDSRALHLMTKCAQTVMEELEDIVIAYGQSDEYSFVFKRKSNWFKRRASYVFYWRDYFEDQPLRYPPGFDGRVVVYPSNQTLKDYLSWRQADCHINNLYNTVFWALVQQSGLTPIQAQERLQGTLTADKNEILFSEFNINYNNEPLMYRKGTVLIWQKVDEVMTKEVRLPAEMEGKKMVVTRTRTKAVPLHCDIIGDAFWKEHPEILDEDS
;
A
#
# COMPACT_ATOMS: atom_id res chain seq x y z
N MET A 1 92.61 50.46 0.70
CA MET A 1 93.20 51.19 1.84
C MET A 1 92.26 52.34 2.16
N TRP A 2 92.10 52.66 3.45
CA TRP A 2 91.14 53.59 4.08
C TRP A 2 89.88 52.94 4.67
N ALA A 3 89.94 52.84 6.00
CA ALA A 3 88.88 52.52 6.94
C ALA A 3 88.59 53.76 7.78
N ALA A 4 87.31 53.99 8.10
CA ALA A 4 86.74 54.68 9.28
C ALA A 4 85.28 55.05 8.92
N GLY A 5 84.27 54.94 9.76
CA GLY A 5 84.20 54.61 11.18
C GLY A 5 82.76 54.26 11.57
N ALA A 6 82.61 53.70 12.77
CA ALA A 6 81.39 53.14 13.31
C ALA A 6 80.34 54.20 13.70
N VAL A 7 79.06 53.88 13.47
CA VAL A 7 77.94 54.50 14.20
C VAL A 7 77.07 53.41 14.81
N LYS A 8 76.89 53.53 16.13
CA LYS A 8 76.19 52.62 17.03
C LYS A 8 74.83 53.26 17.34
N VAL A 9 73.73 52.67 16.90
CA VAL A 9 72.38 53.10 17.34
C VAL A 9 71.73 51.95 18.10
N ARG A 10 71.59 52.16 19.41
CA ARG A 10 70.89 51.28 20.35
C ARG A 10 69.46 51.81 20.55
N ARG A 11 68.50 50.89 20.39
CA ARG A 11 67.20 50.72 21.08
C ARG A 11 66.30 51.94 21.29
N CYS A 12 65.05 51.80 20.83
CA CYS A 12 63.89 51.59 21.70
C CYS A 12 62.69 51.14 20.85
N LEU A 13 62.28 49.88 20.96
CA LEU A 13 60.95 49.43 20.53
C LEU A 13 60.23 48.93 21.77
N ALA A 14 59.20 49.69 22.15
CA ALA A 14 58.35 49.42 23.29
C ALA A 14 57.59 48.09 23.07
N ALA A 15 57.57 47.27 24.12
CA ALA A 15 56.80 46.05 24.14
C ALA A 15 55.31 46.38 24.33
N THR A 16 54.49 46.04 23.33
CA THR A 16 53.03 45.96 23.48
C THR A 16 52.64 44.49 23.52
N SER A 17 52.46 43.96 24.72
CA SER A 17 51.90 42.63 24.95
C SER A 17 50.39 42.67 24.78
N VAL A 18 49.88 42.11 23.68
CA VAL A 18 48.45 41.83 23.51
C VAL A 18 48.17 40.41 24.02
N PRO A 19 47.39 40.21 25.10
CA PRO A 19 47.02 38.87 25.52
C PRO A 19 45.93 38.36 24.58
N LEU A 20 46.30 37.48 23.64
CA LEU A 20 45.34 36.74 22.84
C LEU A 20 44.65 35.70 23.75
N ARG A 21 43.53 36.09 24.39
CA ARG A 21 42.65 35.14 25.08
C ARG A 21 42.06 34.17 24.04
N ARG A 22 42.68 33.01 23.87
CA ARG A 22 42.07 31.85 23.23
C ARG A 22 40.94 31.35 24.12
N CYS A 23 39.73 31.84 23.88
CA CYS A 23 38.52 31.24 24.43
C CYS A 23 38.26 29.94 23.66
N LEU A 24 38.92 28.86 24.06
CA LEU A 24 38.50 27.51 23.69
C LEU A 24 37.18 27.25 24.43
N LYS A 25 36.06 27.57 23.77
CA LYS A 25 34.79 26.93 24.12
C LYS A 25 34.97 25.45 23.80
N LEU A 26 35.31 24.64 24.80
CA LEU A 26 35.01 23.21 24.77
C LEU A 26 33.49 23.10 24.78
N GLY A 27 32.87 23.25 23.61
CA GLY A 27 31.55 22.69 23.38
C GLY A 27 31.67 21.20 23.62
N ALA A 28 30.88 20.66 24.54
CA ALA A 28 30.80 19.23 24.76
C ALA A 28 30.59 18.54 23.40
N ALA A 29 31.61 17.83 22.91
CA ALA A 29 31.47 17.02 21.71
C ALA A 29 30.48 15.91 22.06
N MET A 30 29.23 16.09 21.66
CA MET A 30 28.15 15.11 21.83
C MET A 30 28.66 13.77 21.31
N ALA A 31 28.67 12.74 22.17
CA ALA A 31 29.30 11.44 21.90
C ALA A 31 28.74 10.69 20.66
N LYS A 32 27.74 11.24 19.96
CA LYS A 32 27.13 10.70 18.75
C LYS A 32 27.42 11.51 17.47
N SER A 33 28.09 12.67 17.53
CA SER A 33 28.38 13.48 16.33
C SER A 33 29.47 12.91 15.43
N LYS A 34 30.32 12.01 15.94
CA LYS A 34 31.40 11.37 15.16
C LYS A 34 30.90 10.61 13.92
N PHE A 35 29.65 10.16 13.95
CA PHE A 35 29.02 9.43 12.85
C PHE A 35 27.85 10.18 12.22
N GLU A 36 27.58 11.43 12.61
CA GLU A 36 26.42 12.19 12.11
C GLU A 36 26.50 12.44 10.60
N TYR A 37 27.72 12.56 10.06
CA TYR A 37 27.97 12.69 8.63
C TYR A 37 27.39 11.56 7.78
N VAL A 38 27.06 10.39 8.37
CA VAL A 38 26.43 9.30 7.61
C VAL A 38 25.00 9.65 7.18
N ARG A 39 24.35 10.60 7.86
CA ARG A 39 23.01 11.11 7.50
C ARG A 39 23.05 11.94 6.22
N ASP A 40 24.19 12.54 5.88
CA ASP A 40 24.34 13.33 4.64
C ASP A 40 24.33 12.45 3.37
N PHE A 41 24.45 11.11 3.53
CA PHE A 41 24.27 10.17 2.43
C PHE A 41 22.80 9.76 2.22
N GLU A 42 21.87 10.21 3.08
CA GLU A 42 20.43 10.03 2.84
C GLU A 42 20.04 10.90 1.64
N ALA A 43 19.61 10.26 0.55
CA ALA A 43 19.06 10.95 -0.61
C ALA A 43 17.60 11.33 -0.34
N ASP A 44 17.21 12.53 -0.75
CA ASP A 44 15.82 12.96 -0.72
C ASP A 44 15.04 12.28 -1.87
N ASP A 45 13.99 11.54 -1.53
CA ASP A 45 13.12 10.80 -2.45
C ASP A 45 11.70 11.40 -2.51
N THR A 46 11.60 12.70 -2.25
CA THR A 46 10.34 13.45 -2.26
C THR A 46 9.61 13.29 -3.61
N CYS A 47 8.34 12.87 -3.52
CA CYS A 47 7.46 12.75 -4.68
C CYS A 47 7.05 14.14 -5.21
N LEU A 48 6.79 14.23 -6.52
CA LEU A 48 6.35 15.48 -7.14
C LEU A 48 5.03 15.96 -6.53
N ALA A 49 5.00 17.23 -6.09
CA ALA A 49 3.82 17.84 -5.48
C ALA A 49 2.63 17.88 -6.45
N HIS A 50 1.42 17.94 -5.90
CA HIS A 50 0.15 17.98 -6.66
C HIS A 50 -0.03 16.80 -7.63
N CYS A 51 0.60 15.67 -7.36
CA CYS A 51 0.45 14.43 -8.13
C CYS A 51 -0.10 13.32 -7.24
N TRP A 52 -0.84 12.40 -7.81
CA TRP A 52 -1.30 11.20 -7.12
C TRP A 52 -0.11 10.33 -6.79
N VAL A 53 -0.03 9.85 -5.55
CA VAL A 53 1.01 8.88 -5.15
C VAL A 53 0.33 7.53 -4.99
N VAL A 54 0.75 6.57 -5.81
CA VAL A 54 0.25 5.20 -5.76
C VAL A 54 1.30 4.30 -5.19
N VAL A 55 0.95 3.63 -4.10
CA VAL A 55 1.76 2.58 -3.48
C VAL A 55 1.19 1.23 -3.86
N ARG A 56 1.92 0.46 -4.66
CA ARG A 56 1.56 -0.93 -4.97
C ARG A 56 2.39 -1.88 -4.13
N LEU A 57 1.71 -2.78 -3.43
CA LEU A 57 2.29 -3.92 -2.73
C LEU A 57 2.02 -5.19 -3.52
N ASP A 58 3.01 -6.09 -3.56
CA ASP A 58 2.98 -7.36 -4.29
C ASP A 58 3.58 -8.47 -3.42
N GLY A 59 2.92 -9.62 -3.36
CA GLY A 59 3.35 -10.75 -2.55
C GLY A 59 4.66 -11.37 -3.04
N ARG A 60 5.74 -11.25 -2.24
CA ARG A 60 7.04 -11.80 -2.65
C ARG A 60 7.01 -13.33 -2.68
N ASN A 61 7.21 -13.90 -3.88
CA ASN A 61 7.17 -15.35 -4.12
C ASN A 61 5.87 -16.00 -3.60
N PHE A 62 4.74 -15.33 -3.83
CA PHE A 62 3.45 -15.78 -3.30
C PHE A 62 2.98 -17.11 -3.88
N HIS A 63 3.46 -17.50 -5.07
CA HIS A 63 3.22 -18.83 -5.62
C HIS A 63 3.65 -19.96 -4.65
N ARG A 64 4.88 -19.88 -4.13
CA ARG A 64 5.40 -20.83 -3.12
C ARG A 64 4.64 -20.72 -1.80
N PHE A 65 4.19 -19.51 -1.45
CA PHE A 65 3.41 -19.29 -0.24
C PHE A 65 2.05 -19.98 -0.33
N ALA A 66 1.36 -19.81 -1.45
CA ALA A 66 0.07 -20.44 -1.74
C ALA A 66 0.15 -21.97 -1.72
N GLU A 67 1.19 -22.55 -2.34
CA GLU A 67 1.42 -24.00 -2.29
C GLU A 67 1.66 -24.50 -0.86
N LYS A 68 2.53 -23.83 -0.11
CA LYS A 68 2.88 -24.25 1.25
C LYS A 68 1.72 -24.12 2.25
N HIS A 69 0.75 -23.25 1.98
CA HIS A 69 -0.42 -23.03 2.83
C HIS A 69 -1.71 -23.61 2.22
N ASN A 70 -1.58 -24.46 1.18
CA ASN A 70 -2.69 -25.18 0.55
C ASN A 70 -3.84 -24.26 0.10
N PHE A 71 -3.51 -23.21 -0.65
CA PHE A 71 -4.51 -22.32 -1.19
C PHE A 71 -5.37 -23.04 -2.22
N THR A 72 -6.68 -22.79 -2.16
CA THR A 72 -7.61 -23.26 -3.19
C THR A 72 -7.28 -22.61 -4.52
N LYS A 73 -7.36 -23.40 -5.60
CA LYS A 73 -7.11 -22.95 -6.98
C LYS A 73 -8.40 -23.06 -7.78
N PRO A 74 -8.74 -22.09 -8.64
CA PRO A 74 -7.92 -20.95 -9.06
C PRO A 74 -7.79 -19.82 -8.03
N ASN A 75 -8.80 -19.63 -7.17
CA ASN A 75 -8.88 -18.55 -6.19
C ASN A 75 -9.18 -19.09 -4.79
N ASP A 76 -8.59 -18.48 -3.76
CA ASP A 76 -8.85 -18.79 -2.35
C ASP A 76 -9.50 -17.59 -1.65
N SER A 77 -10.76 -17.73 -1.26
CA SER A 77 -11.52 -16.65 -0.62
C SER A 77 -10.92 -16.22 0.72
N ARG A 78 -10.28 -17.12 1.48
CA ARG A 78 -9.66 -16.80 2.77
C ARG A 78 -8.49 -15.86 2.55
N ALA A 79 -7.65 -16.16 1.55
CA ALA A 79 -6.51 -15.34 1.19
C ALA A 79 -6.93 -13.94 0.70
N LEU A 80 -7.95 -13.88 -0.15
CA LEU A 80 -8.47 -12.62 -0.69
C LEU A 80 -9.10 -11.75 0.39
N HIS A 81 -9.94 -12.33 1.26
CA HIS A 81 -10.52 -11.60 2.39
C HIS A 81 -9.46 -11.11 3.37
N LEU A 82 -8.42 -11.92 3.65
CA LEU A 82 -7.29 -11.49 4.47
C LEU A 82 -6.55 -10.30 3.85
N MET A 83 -6.29 -10.33 2.54
CA MET A 83 -5.68 -9.20 1.82
C MET A 83 -6.55 -7.94 1.92
N THR A 84 -7.86 -8.05 1.71
CA THR A 84 -8.80 -6.94 1.86
C THR A 84 -8.80 -6.39 3.28
N LYS A 85 -8.80 -7.25 4.31
CA LYS A 85 -8.77 -6.79 5.71
C LYS A 85 -7.47 -6.08 6.07
N CYS A 86 -6.35 -6.57 5.56
CA CYS A 86 -5.07 -5.89 5.71
C CYS A 86 -5.10 -4.52 5.03
N ALA A 87 -5.68 -4.42 3.84
CA ALA A 87 -5.82 -3.15 3.13
C ALA A 87 -6.78 -2.17 3.84
N GLN A 88 -7.90 -2.65 4.38
CA GLN A 88 -8.78 -1.84 5.23
C GLN A 88 -8.03 -1.28 6.44
N THR A 89 -7.23 -2.12 7.10
CA THR A 89 -6.43 -1.67 8.25
C THR A 89 -5.40 -0.62 7.83
N VAL A 90 -4.74 -0.79 6.67
CA VAL A 90 -3.81 0.21 6.14
C VAL A 90 -4.54 1.54 5.85
N MET A 91 -5.75 1.49 5.31
CA MET A 91 -6.57 2.69 5.09
C MET A 91 -7.03 3.33 6.40
N GLU A 92 -7.34 2.55 7.44
CA GLU A 92 -7.79 3.07 8.74
C GLU A 92 -6.64 3.64 9.58
N GLU A 93 -5.45 3.07 9.47
CA GLU A 93 -4.26 3.48 10.24
C GLU A 93 -3.45 4.58 9.54
N LEU A 94 -3.47 4.63 8.20
CA LEU A 94 -2.81 5.68 7.42
C LEU A 94 -3.82 6.72 6.96
N GLU A 95 -3.45 7.98 7.04
CA GLU A 95 -4.26 9.08 6.53
C GLU A 95 -4.05 9.27 5.02
N ASP A 96 -4.90 10.09 4.40
CA ASP A 96 -4.84 10.52 3.00
C ASP A 96 -5.00 9.45 1.91
N ILE A 97 -5.33 8.20 2.24
CA ILE A 97 -5.68 7.21 1.21
C ILE A 97 -7.13 7.44 0.78
N VAL A 98 -7.40 7.61 -0.53
CA VAL A 98 -8.76 7.88 -1.05
C VAL A 98 -9.44 6.64 -1.62
N ILE A 99 -8.68 5.78 -2.29
CA ILE A 99 -9.14 4.53 -2.88
C ILE A 99 -8.01 3.51 -2.79
N ALA A 100 -8.38 2.25 -2.57
CA ALA A 100 -7.46 1.14 -2.72
C ALA A 100 -8.07 0.04 -3.59
N TYR A 101 -7.25 -0.59 -4.42
CA TYR A 101 -7.68 -1.68 -5.31
C TYR A 101 -6.77 -2.89 -5.13
N GLY A 102 -7.36 -4.05 -4.88
CA GLY A 102 -6.64 -5.31 -4.70
C GLY A 102 -7.14 -6.42 -5.61
N GLN A 103 -6.19 -7.22 -6.11
CA GLN A 103 -6.45 -8.46 -6.85
C GLN A 103 -5.36 -9.49 -6.55
N SER A 104 -5.69 -10.77 -6.54
CA SER A 104 -4.73 -11.86 -6.25
C SER A 104 -3.92 -11.57 -4.96
N ASP A 105 -2.62 -11.33 -5.11
CA ASP A 105 -1.61 -11.08 -4.09
C ASP A 105 -1.05 -9.65 -4.15
N GLU A 106 -1.68 -8.75 -4.92
CA GLU A 106 -1.33 -7.33 -4.98
C GLU A 106 -2.42 -6.41 -4.41
N TYR A 107 -1.99 -5.27 -3.86
CA TYR A 107 -2.87 -4.19 -3.43
C TYR A 107 -2.25 -2.83 -3.76
N SER A 108 -3.06 -1.94 -4.34
CA SER A 108 -2.67 -0.59 -4.73
C SER A 108 -3.40 0.41 -3.84
N PHE A 109 -2.68 1.32 -3.21
CA PHE A 109 -3.21 2.40 -2.37
C PHE A 109 -2.94 3.74 -3.03
N VAL A 110 -3.98 4.54 -3.20
CA VAL A 110 -3.89 5.86 -3.83
C VAL A 110 -3.97 6.94 -2.76
N PHE A 111 -2.91 7.70 -2.61
CA PHE A 111 -2.82 8.85 -1.70
C PHE A 111 -3.24 10.14 -2.40
N LYS A 112 -3.87 11.04 -1.64
CA LYS A 112 -4.26 12.39 -2.09
C LYS A 112 -3.07 13.15 -2.68
N ARG A 113 -3.34 13.98 -3.70
CA ARG A 113 -2.34 14.82 -4.40
C ARG A 113 -1.63 15.84 -3.50
N LYS A 114 -2.30 16.25 -2.42
CA LYS A 114 -1.80 17.22 -1.42
C LYS A 114 -1.28 16.55 -0.14
N SER A 115 -1.16 15.22 -0.12
CA SER A 115 -0.67 14.52 1.06
C SER A 115 0.77 14.92 1.35
N ASN A 116 1.04 15.28 2.61
CA ASN A 116 2.38 15.53 3.14
C ASN A 116 2.83 14.38 4.08
N TRP A 117 2.19 13.22 3.97
CA TRP A 117 2.34 12.14 4.94
C TRP A 117 3.60 11.30 4.72
N PHE A 118 4.33 11.00 5.80
CA PHE A 118 5.40 10.00 5.83
C PHE A 118 5.44 9.23 7.15
N LYS A 119 5.12 7.92 7.10
CA LYS A 119 5.77 6.79 7.80
C LYS A 119 4.99 5.50 7.53
N ARG A 120 5.67 4.49 6.99
CA ARG A 120 5.07 3.32 6.31
C ARG A 120 5.35 2.03 7.06
N ARG A 121 4.35 1.42 7.72
CA ARG A 121 4.38 0.00 8.14
C ARG A 121 2.98 -0.61 8.03
N ALA A 122 2.85 -1.71 7.29
CA ALA A 122 1.63 -2.51 7.18
C ALA A 122 1.84 -3.90 7.83
N SER A 123 0.80 -4.46 8.46
CA SER A 123 0.86 -5.67 9.30
C SER A 123 -0.02 -6.82 8.77
N TYR A 124 0.46 -7.54 7.74
CA TYR A 124 -0.25 -8.71 7.17
C TYR A 124 -0.39 -9.90 8.15
N VAL A 125 0.63 -10.14 8.98
CA VAL A 125 0.71 -11.30 9.89
C VAL A 125 -0.35 -11.26 11.00
N PHE A 126 -0.86 -10.07 11.34
CA PHE A 126 -1.71 -9.88 12.51
C PHE A 126 -3.09 -10.55 12.36
N TYR A 127 -3.69 -10.48 11.18
CA TYR A 127 -5.06 -10.97 10.93
C TYR A 127 -5.11 -12.40 10.37
N TRP A 128 -3.98 -13.10 10.24
CA TRP A 128 -3.95 -14.44 9.62
C TRP A 128 -4.92 -15.42 10.28
N ARG A 129 -5.00 -15.43 11.61
CA ARG A 129 -5.82 -16.38 12.37
C ARG A 129 -7.33 -16.16 12.22
N ASP A 130 -7.75 -14.95 11.82
CA ASP A 130 -9.16 -14.62 11.65
C ASP A 130 -9.74 -15.21 10.35
N TYR A 131 -8.87 -15.52 9.38
CA TYR A 131 -9.26 -16.08 8.07
C TYR A 131 -8.76 -17.51 7.85
N PHE A 132 -7.67 -17.89 8.51
CA PHE A 132 -7.07 -19.22 8.47
C PHE A 132 -7.10 -19.83 9.88
N GLU A 133 -8.26 -20.35 10.29
CA GLU A 133 -8.46 -20.97 11.60
C GLU A 133 -7.65 -22.26 11.76
N ASP A 134 -7.73 -23.15 10.76
CA ASP A 134 -7.12 -24.49 10.81
C ASP A 134 -5.68 -24.54 10.27
N GLN A 135 -5.24 -23.51 9.55
CA GLN A 135 -3.95 -23.49 8.85
C GLN A 135 -2.96 -22.55 9.55
N PRO A 136 -1.95 -23.06 10.28
CA PRO A 136 -0.97 -22.22 10.92
C PRO A 136 -0.06 -21.55 9.88
N LEU A 137 0.30 -20.28 10.15
CA LEU A 137 1.26 -19.54 9.35
C LEU A 137 2.65 -20.19 9.50
N ARG A 138 3.17 -20.77 8.42
CA ARG A 138 4.45 -21.50 8.44
C ARG A 138 5.66 -20.57 8.48
N TYR A 139 5.55 -19.41 7.83
CA TYR A 139 6.59 -18.38 7.81
C TYR A 139 5.97 -17.01 7.50
N PRO A 140 6.53 -15.90 8.01
CA PRO A 140 6.04 -14.57 7.69
C PRO A 140 6.28 -14.26 6.20
N PRO A 141 5.24 -13.86 5.44
CA PRO A 141 5.41 -13.45 4.05
C PRO A 141 6.12 -12.11 3.96
N GLY A 142 6.81 -11.88 2.85
CA GLY A 142 7.35 -10.58 2.48
C GLY A 142 6.50 -9.95 1.38
N PHE A 143 6.47 -8.63 1.32
CA PHE A 143 5.83 -7.87 0.25
C PHE A 143 6.86 -6.97 -0.42
N ASP A 144 6.87 -6.95 -1.74
CA ASP A 144 7.54 -5.93 -2.53
C ASP A 144 6.64 -4.70 -2.62
N GLY A 145 7.21 -3.51 -2.52
CA GLY A 145 6.47 -2.26 -2.50
C GLY A 145 7.11 -1.25 -3.43
N ARG A 146 6.33 -0.70 -4.36
CA ARG A 146 6.77 0.37 -5.25
C ARG A 146 5.86 1.58 -5.18
N VAL A 147 6.46 2.74 -5.46
CA VAL A 147 5.75 4.02 -5.52
C VAL A 147 5.74 4.48 -6.97
N VAL A 148 4.58 4.90 -7.45
CA VAL A 148 4.41 5.50 -8.77
C VAL A 148 3.62 6.79 -8.61
N VAL A 149 4.05 7.83 -9.33
CA VAL A 149 3.44 9.16 -9.28
C VAL A 149 2.67 9.41 -10.56
N TYR A 150 1.39 9.78 -10.44
CA TYR A 150 0.51 10.08 -11.58
C TYR A 150 0.10 11.56 -11.57
N PRO A 151 0.38 12.33 -12.65
CA PRO A 151 0.17 13.77 -12.65
C PRO A 151 -1.30 14.19 -12.82
N SER A 152 -2.14 13.33 -13.40
CA SER A 152 -3.54 13.66 -13.71
C SER A 152 -4.53 12.58 -13.28
N ASN A 153 -5.78 12.98 -13.08
CA ASN A 153 -6.88 12.06 -12.76
C ASN A 153 -7.05 11.00 -13.86
N GLN A 154 -6.86 11.36 -15.13
CA GLN A 154 -6.94 10.40 -16.23
C GLN A 154 -5.86 9.31 -16.11
N THR A 155 -4.60 9.70 -15.85
CA THR A 155 -3.52 8.71 -15.71
C THR A 155 -3.71 7.78 -14.51
N LEU A 156 -4.34 8.27 -13.43
CA LEU A 156 -4.73 7.44 -12.30
C LEU A 156 -5.86 6.46 -12.66
N LYS A 157 -6.91 6.94 -13.34
CA LYS A 157 -8.02 6.09 -13.83
C LYS A 157 -7.51 5.01 -14.78
N ASP A 158 -6.58 5.35 -15.67
CA ASP A 158 -5.97 4.41 -16.61
C ASP A 158 -5.15 3.34 -15.88
N TYR A 159 -4.42 3.74 -14.83
CA TYR A 159 -3.71 2.79 -13.97
C TYR A 159 -4.66 1.80 -13.29
N LEU A 160 -5.73 2.29 -12.64
CA LEU A 160 -6.69 1.42 -11.96
C LEU A 160 -7.45 0.53 -12.94
N SER A 161 -7.83 1.07 -14.09
CA SER A 161 -8.41 0.31 -15.21
C SER A 161 -7.48 -0.79 -15.69
N TRP A 162 -6.18 -0.49 -15.81
CA TRP A 162 -5.17 -1.47 -16.20
C TRP A 162 -5.04 -2.60 -15.16
N ARG A 163 -5.06 -2.29 -13.87
CA ARG A 163 -5.06 -3.30 -12.80
C ARG A 163 -6.33 -4.16 -12.82
N GLN A 164 -7.49 -3.58 -13.12
CA GLN A 164 -8.74 -4.35 -13.23
C GLN A 164 -8.82 -5.20 -14.49
N ALA A 165 -8.32 -4.70 -15.62
CA ALA A 165 -8.21 -5.49 -16.86
C ALA A 165 -7.28 -6.70 -16.67
N ASP A 166 -6.16 -6.50 -15.98
CA ASP A 166 -5.22 -7.57 -15.61
C ASP A 166 -5.90 -8.64 -14.75
N CYS A 167 -6.70 -8.25 -13.76
CA CYS A 167 -7.53 -9.17 -12.96
C CYS A 167 -8.44 -10.02 -13.81
N HIS A 168 -9.16 -9.40 -14.76
CA HIS A 168 -10.08 -10.11 -15.62
C HIS A 168 -9.35 -11.16 -16.50
N ILE A 169 -8.21 -10.78 -17.09
CA ILE A 169 -7.42 -11.65 -17.97
C ILE A 169 -6.84 -12.83 -17.16
N ASN A 170 -6.21 -12.54 -16.02
CA ASN A 170 -5.58 -13.55 -15.18
C ASN A 170 -6.60 -14.49 -14.56
N ASN A 171 -7.74 -13.98 -14.08
CA ASN A 171 -8.79 -14.82 -13.50
C ASN A 171 -9.40 -15.76 -14.54
N LEU A 172 -9.71 -15.27 -15.75
CA LEU A 172 -10.25 -16.13 -16.81
C LEU A 172 -9.25 -17.22 -17.20
N TYR A 173 -7.98 -16.86 -17.39
CA TYR A 173 -6.92 -17.83 -17.69
C TYR A 173 -6.76 -18.86 -16.57
N ASN A 174 -6.67 -18.43 -15.32
CA ASN A 174 -6.48 -19.33 -14.18
C ASN A 174 -7.69 -20.25 -13.99
N THR A 175 -8.91 -19.76 -14.22
CA THR A 175 -10.14 -20.56 -14.07
C THR A 175 -10.15 -21.72 -15.06
N VAL A 176 -9.92 -21.44 -16.35
CA VAL A 176 -9.87 -22.51 -17.36
C VAL A 176 -8.65 -23.42 -17.19
N PHE A 177 -7.49 -22.86 -16.81
CA PHE A 177 -6.28 -23.63 -16.56
C PHE A 177 -6.47 -24.65 -15.43
N TRP A 178 -7.01 -24.22 -14.29
CA TRP A 178 -7.24 -25.12 -13.16
C TRP A 178 -8.41 -26.06 -13.37
N ALA A 179 -9.43 -25.69 -14.16
CA ALA A 179 -10.47 -26.64 -14.59
C ALA A 179 -9.87 -27.79 -15.41
N LEU A 180 -9.00 -27.47 -16.39
CA LEU A 180 -8.28 -28.47 -17.19
C LEU A 180 -7.40 -29.40 -16.33
N VAL A 181 -6.68 -28.84 -15.35
CA VAL A 181 -5.80 -29.63 -14.49
C VAL A 181 -6.58 -30.49 -13.50
N GLN A 182 -7.60 -29.94 -12.84
CA GLN A 182 -8.30 -30.61 -11.74
C GLN A 182 -9.43 -31.52 -12.21
N GLN A 183 -10.17 -31.13 -13.25
CA GLN A 183 -11.35 -31.87 -13.73
C GLN A 183 -11.03 -32.77 -14.92
N SER A 184 -10.22 -32.31 -15.88
CA SER A 184 -9.80 -33.14 -17.03
C SER A 184 -8.54 -33.97 -16.75
N GLY A 185 -7.87 -33.76 -15.59
CA GLY A 185 -6.67 -34.50 -15.20
C GLY A 185 -5.44 -34.19 -16.05
N LEU A 186 -5.42 -33.06 -16.77
CA LEU A 186 -4.28 -32.65 -17.58
C LEU A 186 -3.10 -32.24 -16.68
N THR A 187 -1.88 -32.48 -17.16
CA THR A 187 -0.70 -31.92 -16.49
C THR A 187 -0.64 -30.41 -16.70
N PRO A 188 0.01 -29.64 -15.80
CA PRO A 188 0.17 -28.19 -15.96
C PRO A 188 0.75 -27.78 -17.32
N ILE A 189 1.68 -28.57 -17.86
CA ILE A 189 2.32 -28.32 -19.17
C ILE A 189 1.29 -28.47 -20.30
N GLN A 190 0.52 -29.57 -20.30
CA GLN A 190 -0.51 -29.81 -21.31
C GLN A 190 -1.63 -28.76 -21.25
N ALA A 191 -2.04 -28.35 -20.05
CA ALA A 191 -3.03 -27.29 -19.89
C ALA A 191 -2.51 -25.95 -20.45
N GLN A 192 -1.23 -25.62 -20.23
CA GLN A 192 -0.62 -24.43 -20.79
C GLN A 192 -0.55 -24.48 -22.32
N GLU A 193 -0.12 -25.61 -22.89
CA GLU A 193 -0.07 -25.81 -24.35
C GLU A 193 -1.47 -25.71 -24.98
N ARG A 194 -2.50 -26.27 -24.33
CA ARG A 194 -3.89 -26.20 -24.79
C ARG A 194 -4.44 -24.77 -24.83
N LEU A 195 -4.02 -23.94 -23.87
CA LEU A 195 -4.45 -22.54 -23.77
C LEU A 195 -3.56 -21.57 -24.57
N GLN A 196 -2.43 -22.03 -25.08
CA GLN A 196 -1.51 -21.19 -25.85
C GLN A 196 -2.18 -20.72 -27.14
N GLY A 197 -2.14 -19.40 -27.39
CA GLY A 197 -2.74 -18.78 -28.57
C GLY A 197 -4.27 -18.63 -28.55
N THR A 198 -4.95 -19.13 -27.51
CA THR A 198 -6.41 -18.99 -27.38
C THR A 198 -6.81 -17.55 -27.04
N LEU A 199 -7.96 -17.11 -27.56
CA LEU A 199 -8.57 -15.83 -27.25
C LEU A 199 -9.46 -15.92 -26.00
N THR A 200 -10.01 -14.77 -25.58
CA THR A 200 -10.97 -14.69 -24.45
C THR A 200 -12.25 -15.49 -24.73
N ALA A 201 -12.75 -15.45 -25.98
CA ALA A 201 -13.95 -16.19 -26.38
C ALA A 201 -13.74 -17.71 -26.26
N ASP A 202 -12.62 -18.21 -26.79
CA ASP A 202 -12.27 -19.63 -26.75
C ASP A 202 -12.18 -20.15 -25.31
N LYS A 203 -11.59 -19.37 -24.38
CA LYS A 203 -11.51 -19.76 -22.96
C LYS A 203 -12.88 -19.88 -22.31
N ASN A 204 -13.80 -18.97 -22.63
CA ASN A 204 -15.18 -19.05 -22.17
C ASN A 204 -15.90 -20.26 -22.77
N GLU A 205 -15.67 -20.55 -24.05
CA GLU A 205 -16.26 -21.71 -24.72
C GLU A 205 -15.75 -23.02 -24.13
N ILE A 206 -14.45 -23.13 -23.82
CA ILE A 206 -13.88 -24.31 -23.14
C ILE A 206 -14.53 -24.49 -21.76
N LEU A 207 -14.64 -23.42 -20.97
CA LEU A 207 -15.29 -23.47 -19.65
C LEU A 207 -16.74 -23.94 -19.73
N PHE A 208 -17.49 -23.45 -20.71
CA PHE A 208 -18.90 -23.77 -20.86
C PHE A 208 -19.12 -25.18 -21.44
N SER A 209 -18.43 -25.53 -22.51
CA SER A 209 -18.65 -26.78 -23.26
C SER A 209 -18.07 -28.00 -22.55
N GLU A 210 -16.86 -27.89 -21.98
CA GLU A 210 -16.18 -29.05 -21.37
C GLU A 210 -16.51 -29.19 -19.88
N PHE A 211 -16.74 -28.09 -19.16
CA PHE A 211 -16.93 -28.09 -17.71
C PHE A 211 -18.32 -27.62 -17.25
N ASN A 212 -19.17 -27.16 -18.17
CA ASN A 212 -20.47 -26.56 -17.84
C ASN A 212 -20.35 -25.40 -16.83
N ILE A 213 -19.24 -24.66 -16.88
CA ILE A 213 -18.96 -23.51 -16.03
C ILE A 213 -19.24 -22.23 -16.83
N ASN A 214 -20.17 -21.42 -16.35
CA ASN A 214 -20.40 -20.09 -16.89
C ASN A 214 -19.54 -19.07 -16.12
N TYR A 215 -18.49 -18.56 -16.78
CA TYR A 215 -17.60 -17.55 -16.20
C TYR A 215 -18.35 -16.32 -15.68
N ASN A 216 -19.47 -15.93 -16.30
CA ASN A 216 -20.25 -14.78 -15.85
C ASN A 216 -20.98 -14.99 -14.52
N ASN A 217 -21.07 -16.24 -14.04
CA ASN A 217 -21.63 -16.58 -12.75
C ASN A 217 -20.57 -16.71 -11.65
N GLU A 218 -19.28 -16.64 -12.00
CA GLU A 218 -18.21 -16.63 -11.01
C GLU A 218 -18.33 -15.42 -10.07
N PRO A 219 -17.92 -15.55 -8.80
CA PRO A 219 -17.97 -14.46 -7.83
C PRO A 219 -17.35 -13.17 -8.37
N LEU A 220 -18.03 -12.04 -8.14
CA LEU A 220 -17.57 -10.74 -8.61
C LEU A 220 -16.18 -10.39 -8.06
N MET A 221 -15.88 -10.79 -6.83
CA MET A 221 -14.56 -10.63 -6.22
C MET A 221 -13.43 -11.22 -7.06
N TYR A 222 -13.66 -12.37 -7.69
CA TYR A 222 -12.64 -13.05 -8.51
C TYR A 222 -12.51 -12.38 -9.88
N ARG A 223 -13.64 -11.91 -10.44
CA ARG A 223 -13.67 -11.30 -11.78
C ARG A 223 -13.24 -9.83 -11.83
N LYS A 224 -13.53 -9.08 -10.77
CA LYS A 224 -13.39 -7.62 -10.71
C LYS A 224 -12.41 -7.15 -9.64
N GLY A 225 -11.91 -8.04 -8.78
CA GLY A 225 -11.08 -7.68 -7.63
C GLY A 225 -11.90 -7.03 -6.52
N THR A 226 -11.20 -6.35 -5.62
CA THR A 226 -11.81 -5.62 -4.50
C THR A 226 -11.37 -4.17 -4.52
N VAL A 227 -12.35 -3.27 -4.59
CA VAL A 227 -12.17 -1.82 -4.44
C VAL A 227 -12.53 -1.47 -3.00
N LEU A 228 -11.72 -0.64 -2.35
CA LEU A 228 -12.02 -0.06 -1.06
C LEU A 228 -12.16 1.45 -1.23
N ILE A 229 -13.31 1.96 -0.78
CA ILE A 229 -13.58 3.39 -0.70
C ILE A 229 -14.16 3.74 0.68
N TRP A 230 -14.05 5.01 1.05
CA TRP A 230 -14.62 5.52 2.27
C TRP A 230 -16.12 5.73 2.12
N GLN A 231 -16.90 5.07 2.99
CA GLN A 231 -18.34 5.30 3.09
C GLN A 231 -18.75 5.61 4.52
N LYS A 232 -19.77 6.46 4.67
CA LYS A 232 -20.38 6.77 5.97
C LYS A 232 -21.30 5.62 6.36
N VAL A 233 -20.96 4.92 7.43
CA VAL A 233 -21.73 3.82 8.00
C VAL A 233 -22.31 4.26 9.33
N ASP A 234 -23.62 4.11 9.48
CA ASP A 234 -24.34 4.40 10.72
C ASP A 234 -24.28 3.20 11.67
N GLU A 235 -23.53 3.34 12.77
CA GLU A 235 -23.50 2.34 13.83
C GLU A 235 -24.57 2.66 14.88
N VAL A 236 -25.55 1.77 15.02
CA VAL A 236 -26.57 1.86 16.06
C VAL A 236 -26.01 1.24 17.34
N MET A 237 -25.72 2.08 18.34
CA MET A 237 -25.26 1.64 19.65
C MET A 237 -26.33 1.91 20.71
N THR A 238 -26.57 0.94 21.59
CA THR A 238 -27.39 1.18 22.79
C THR A 238 -26.48 1.72 23.89
N LYS A 239 -26.69 2.96 24.32
CA LYS A 239 -25.99 3.55 25.46
C LYS A 239 -26.92 3.66 26.64
N GLU A 240 -26.45 3.26 27.82
CA GLU A 240 -27.12 3.60 29.07
C GLU A 240 -26.77 5.03 29.45
N VAL A 241 -27.76 5.92 29.43
CA VAL A 241 -27.62 7.29 29.89
C VAL A 241 -28.14 7.34 31.32
N ARG A 242 -27.26 7.69 32.27
CA ARG A 242 -27.65 7.99 33.65
C ARG A 242 -27.84 9.51 33.76
N LEU A 243 -29.08 9.96 33.95
CA LEU A 243 -29.35 11.35 34.29
C LEU A 243 -29.02 11.56 35.78
N PRO A 244 -28.51 12.74 36.20
CA PRO A 244 -28.10 12.99 37.59
C PRO A 244 -29.19 12.77 38.65
N ALA A 245 -30.46 12.69 38.25
CA ALA A 245 -31.62 12.63 39.14
C ALA A 245 -32.36 11.28 39.16
N GLU A 246 -31.99 10.30 38.31
CA GLU A 246 -32.67 8.99 38.24
C GLU A 246 -31.68 7.85 38.53
N MET A 247 -32.02 6.95 39.47
CA MET A 247 -31.15 5.82 39.88
C MET A 247 -31.08 4.69 38.84
N GLU A 248 -31.99 4.64 37.87
CA GLU A 248 -31.98 3.67 36.76
C GLU A 248 -31.56 4.33 35.45
N GLY A 249 -30.55 3.77 34.79
CA GLY A 249 -30.09 4.25 33.49
C GLY A 249 -31.11 3.91 32.40
N LYS A 250 -31.60 4.91 31.67
CA LYS A 250 -32.41 4.67 30.47
C LYS A 250 -31.49 4.23 29.33
N LYS A 251 -31.81 3.09 28.71
CA LYS A 251 -31.16 2.62 27.48
C LYS A 251 -31.66 3.47 26.32
N MET A 252 -30.81 4.35 25.80
CA MET A 252 -31.08 5.13 24.59
C MET A 252 -30.33 4.53 23.41
N VAL A 253 -31.03 4.40 22.29
CA VAL A 253 -30.44 4.03 21.01
C VAL A 253 -29.79 5.28 20.42
N VAL A 254 -28.48 5.24 20.21
CA VAL A 254 -27.69 6.33 19.64
C VAL A 254 -27.09 5.86 18.33
N THR A 255 -27.42 6.54 17.24
CA THR A 255 -26.80 6.32 15.93
C THR A 255 -25.53 7.16 15.84
N ARG A 256 -24.38 6.51 15.61
CA ARG A 256 -23.09 7.17 15.38
C ARG A 256 -22.63 6.90 13.95
N THR A 257 -22.62 7.92 13.12
CA THR A 257 -22.04 7.85 11.78
C THR A 257 -20.51 7.80 11.88
N ARG A 258 -19.89 6.81 11.25
CA ARG A 258 -18.43 6.69 11.10
C ARG A 258 -18.08 6.45 9.65
N THR A 259 -16.98 7.05 9.20
CA THR A 259 -16.42 6.73 7.89
C THR A 259 -15.59 5.45 8.01
N LYS A 260 -15.87 4.46 7.16
CA LYS A 260 -15.12 3.19 7.10
C LYS A 260 -14.76 2.83 5.67
N ALA A 261 -13.66 2.10 5.50
CA ALA A 261 -13.28 1.55 4.21
C ALA A 261 -14.16 0.33 3.89
N VAL A 262 -15.07 0.46 2.92
CA VAL A 262 -16.03 -0.58 2.54
C VAL A 262 -15.56 -1.29 1.26
N PRO A 263 -15.56 -2.65 1.24
CA PRO A 263 -15.22 -3.42 0.05
C PRO A 263 -16.36 -3.43 -0.97
N LEU A 264 -16.02 -3.13 -2.22
CA LEU A 264 -16.90 -3.17 -3.37
C LEU A 264 -16.29 -4.04 -4.47
N HIS A 265 -17.13 -4.80 -5.18
CA HIS A 265 -16.72 -5.66 -6.29
C HIS A 265 -17.42 -5.21 -7.58
N CYS A 266 -17.04 -4.04 -8.06
CA CYS A 266 -17.67 -3.37 -9.21
C CYS A 266 -16.65 -3.04 -10.31
N ASP A 267 -17.15 -2.67 -11.48
CA ASP A 267 -16.32 -2.18 -12.57
C ASP A 267 -15.88 -0.73 -12.31
N ILE A 268 -14.57 -0.49 -12.34
CA ILE A 268 -13.95 0.85 -12.19
C ILE A 268 -13.30 1.33 -13.49
N ILE A 269 -13.40 0.53 -14.56
CA ILE A 269 -12.94 0.90 -15.90
C ILE A 269 -13.92 1.91 -16.52
N GLY A 270 -15.22 1.64 -16.41
CA GLY A 270 -16.25 2.54 -16.89
C GLY A 270 -16.41 3.80 -16.05
N ASP A 271 -17.00 4.84 -16.65
CA ASP A 271 -17.25 6.12 -15.95
C ASP A 271 -18.35 6.05 -14.89
N ALA A 272 -19.14 4.97 -14.83
CA ALA A 272 -20.25 4.84 -13.89
C ALA A 272 -19.77 4.97 -12.43
N PHE A 273 -18.72 4.23 -12.07
CA PHE A 273 -18.13 4.27 -10.72
C PHE A 273 -17.62 5.68 -10.36
N TRP A 274 -16.92 6.33 -11.28
CA TRP A 274 -16.34 7.66 -11.05
C TRP A 274 -17.40 8.77 -10.97
N LYS A 275 -18.55 8.59 -11.62
CA LYS A 275 -19.71 9.49 -11.50
C LYS A 275 -20.50 9.26 -10.22
N GLU A 276 -20.52 8.04 -9.71
CA GLU A 276 -21.14 7.69 -8.43
C GLU A 276 -20.30 8.19 -7.25
N HIS A 277 -18.97 8.20 -7.40
CA HIS A 277 -18.01 8.62 -6.37
C HIS A 277 -17.08 9.76 -6.83
N PRO A 278 -17.61 10.95 -7.18
CA PRO A 278 -16.80 12.08 -7.64
C PRO A 278 -15.82 12.58 -6.56
N GLU A 279 -16.14 12.39 -5.28
CA GLU A 279 -15.33 12.81 -4.13
C GLU A 279 -13.92 12.21 -4.13
N ILE A 280 -13.69 11.09 -4.82
CA ILE A 280 -12.38 10.45 -4.91
C ILE A 280 -11.41 11.30 -5.74
N LEU A 281 -11.91 11.96 -6.79
CA LEU A 281 -11.11 12.70 -7.76
C LEU A 281 -11.17 14.22 -7.58
N ASP A 282 -12.26 14.73 -6.98
CA ASP A 282 -12.61 16.15 -6.92
C ASP A 282 -12.29 16.82 -5.57
N GLU A 283 -11.37 16.28 -4.77
CA GLU A 283 -10.93 16.90 -3.50
C GLU A 283 -10.02 18.15 -3.71
N ASP A 284 -10.47 19.07 -4.56
CA ASP A 284 -10.03 20.45 -4.66
C ASP A 284 -11.16 21.41 -4.22
N SER A 285 -11.74 21.16 -3.03
CA SER A 285 -12.42 22.18 -2.20
C SER A 285 -11.75 22.29 -0.84
#